data_AF-A0A7I9YHL2-F1
#
_entry.id   AF-A0A7I9YHL2-F1
#
_cell.length_a   1.000
_cell.length_b   1.000
_cell.length_c   1.000
_cell.angle_alpha   90.00
_cell.angle_beta   90.00
_cell.angle_gamma   90.00
#
_symmetry.space_group_name_H-M   'P 1'
#
loop_
_entity.id
_entity.type
_entity.pdbx_description
1 polymer ?
#
loop_
_entity_poly.entity_id
_entity_poly.type
_entity_poly.pdbx_seq_one_letter_code
_entity_poly.pdbx_strand_id
1 'polypeptide(L)'
;MLVKAGRRRDLDRDVERLRSVFTDTYLHQPPMVENAMGIQLAALLRQFEAASAAGDDLAEAAIAHFEQHPDAAIITSFPGLGI
;
A
#
# COMPACT_ATOMS: atom_id res chain seq x y z
N MET A 1 -8.06 13.00 7.01
CA MET A 1 -7.79 12.76 8.45
C MET A 1 -6.31 12.49 8.77
N LEU A 2 -5.57 11.59 8.08
CA LEU A 2 -4.18 11.25 8.45
C LEU A 2 -3.11 12.35 8.29
N VAL A 3 -3.16 13.16 7.24
CA VAL A 3 -2.18 14.27 7.05
C VAL A 3 -2.33 15.34 8.14
N LYS A 4 -3.57 15.60 8.57
CA LYS A 4 -3.88 16.52 9.68
C LYS A 4 -3.42 15.97 11.05
N ALA A 5 -3.23 14.66 11.17
CA ALA A 5 -2.67 13.98 12.35
C ALA A 5 -1.12 13.87 12.32
N GLY A 6 -0.45 14.60 11.42
CA GLY A 6 1.02 14.64 11.34
C GLY A 6 1.65 13.58 10.43
N ARG A 7 0.85 12.77 9.70
CA ARG A 7 1.41 11.83 8.71
C ARG A 7 2.08 12.61 7.59
N ARG A 8 3.41 12.54 7.53
CA ARG A 8 4.19 12.98 6.38
C ARG A 8 4.35 11.81 5.41
N ARG A 9 3.99 12.01 4.15
CA ARG A 9 4.33 11.07 3.08
C ARG A 9 5.66 11.58 2.54
N ASP A 10 6.77 11.02 3.03
CA ASP A 10 8.13 11.39 2.62
C ASP A 10 8.47 10.91 1.20
N LEU A 11 7.50 11.03 0.28
CA LEU A 11 7.55 10.49 -1.06
C LEU A 11 8.74 11.05 -1.83
N ASP A 12 9.00 12.36 -1.74
CA ASP A 12 10.13 12.97 -2.44
C ASP A 12 11.47 12.40 -1.94
N ARG A 13 11.61 12.19 -0.63
CA ARG A 13 12.79 11.58 -0.02
C ARG A 13 12.94 10.13 -0.49
N ASP A 14 11.87 9.36 -0.44
CA ASP A 14 11.90 7.94 -0.76
C ASP A 14 12.11 7.72 -2.27
N VAL A 15 11.55 8.58 -3.12
CA VAL A 15 11.79 8.62 -4.58
C VAL A 15 13.25 8.94 -4.86
N GLU A 16 13.82 9.97 -4.25
CA GLU A 16 15.23 10.33 -4.46
C GLU A 16 16.15 9.21 -3.98
N ARG A 17 15.86 8.61 -2.83
CA ARG A 17 16.60 7.46 -2.31
C ARG A 17 16.57 6.27 -3.28
N LEU A 18 15.38 5.89 -3.75
CA LEU A 18 15.22 4.76 -4.67
C LEU A 18 15.87 5.04 -6.01
N ARG A 19 15.73 6.25 -6.55
CA ARG A 19 16.38 6.67 -7.78
C ARG A 19 17.89 6.55 -7.67
N SER A 20 18.51 7.09 -6.61
CA SER A 20 19.94 6.96 -6.36
C SER A 20 20.38 5.51 -6.35
N VAL A 21 19.63 4.63 -5.67
CA VAL A 21 19.95 3.19 -5.63
C VAL A 21 19.83 2.57 -7.01
N PHE A 22 18.78 2.85 -7.78
CA PHE A 22 18.57 2.20 -9.08
C PHE A 22 19.48 2.71 -10.20
N THR A 23 20.07 3.90 -10.08
CA THR A 23 20.98 4.47 -11.08
C THR A 23 22.46 4.24 -10.79
N ASP A 24 22.79 3.71 -9.61
CA ASP A 24 24.19 3.46 -9.23
C ASP A 24 24.77 2.25 -9.98
N THR A 25 26.10 2.10 -9.95
CA THR A 25 26.81 1.01 -10.60
C THR A 25 26.96 -0.18 -9.65
N TYR A 26 26.48 -1.35 -10.07
CA TYR A 26 26.58 -2.59 -9.29
C TYR A 26 27.30 -3.69 -10.06
N LEU A 27 27.85 -4.66 -9.31
CA LEU A 27 28.33 -5.90 -9.89
C LEU A 27 27.14 -6.73 -10.38
N HIS A 28 27.13 -7.04 -11.67
CA HIS A 28 26.10 -7.86 -12.30
C HIS A 28 26.30 -9.34 -12.01
N GLN A 29 25.19 -10.05 -11.87
CA GLN A 29 25.18 -11.50 -11.86
C GLN A 29 25.20 -12.01 -13.31
N PRO A 30 25.48 -13.31 -13.53
CA PRO A 30 25.30 -13.89 -14.86
C PRO A 30 23.86 -13.66 -15.37
N PRO A 31 23.65 -13.32 -16.65
CA PRO A 31 22.34 -12.92 -17.17
C PRO A 31 21.21 -13.92 -16.90
N MET A 32 21.51 -15.22 -16.89
CA MET A 32 20.53 -16.27 -16.59
C MET A 32 20.01 -16.20 -15.15
N VAL A 33 20.87 -15.81 -14.20
CA VAL A 33 20.50 -15.65 -12.79
C VAL A 33 19.62 -14.42 -12.61
N GLU A 34 20.00 -13.30 -13.22
CA GLU A 34 19.22 -12.05 -13.16
C GLU A 34 17.81 -12.24 -13.76
N ASN A 35 17.69 -12.97 -14.86
CA ASN A 35 16.39 -13.31 -15.45
C ASN A 35 15.52 -14.15 -14.50
N ALA A 36 16.09 -15.16 -13.84
CA ALA A 36 15.37 -15.98 -12.88
C ALA A 36 14.88 -15.15 -11.68
N MET A 37 15.75 -14.27 -11.16
CA MET A 37 15.40 -13.32 -10.11
C MET A 37 14.27 -12.37 -10.55
N GLY A 38 14.30 -11.90 -11.80
CA GLY A 38 13.24 -11.07 -12.38
C GLY A 38 11.88 -11.78 -12.43
N ILE A 39 11.85 -13.05 -12.82
CA ILE A 39 10.63 -13.87 -12.81
C ILE A 39 10.08 -14.02 -11.39
N GLN A 40 10.95 -14.31 -10.42
CA GLN A 40 10.57 -14.43 -9.01
C GLN A 40 10.00 -13.10 -8.47
N LEU A 41 10.70 -11.99 -8.72
CA LEU A 41 10.25 -10.66 -8.29
C LEU A 41 8.89 -10.30 -8.88
N ALA A 42 8.68 -10.57 -10.18
CA ALA A 42 7.41 -10.32 -10.83
C ALA A 42 6.26 -11.14 -10.20
N ALA A 43 6.53 -12.38 -9.78
CA ALA A 43 5.54 -13.20 -9.06
C ALA A 43 5.20 -12.61 -7.69
N LEU A 44 6.20 -12.14 -6.94
CA LEU A 44 5.99 -11.48 -5.65
C LEU A 44 5.20 -10.18 -5.78
N LEU A 45 5.49 -9.37 -6.81
CA LEU A 45 4.75 -8.13 -7.08
C LEU A 45 3.28 -8.39 -7.37
N ARG A 46 2.95 -9.43 -8.15
CA ARG A 46 1.55 -9.82 -8.39
C ARG A 46 0.83 -10.23 -7.11
N GLN A 47 1.51 -10.97 -6.22
CA GLN A 47 0.93 -11.34 -4.92
C GLN A 47 0.70 -10.12 -4.03
N PHE A 48 1.65 -9.18 -4.03
CA PHE A 48 1.52 -7.93 -3.30
C PHE A 48 0.34 -7.10 -3.80
N GLU A 49 0.21 -6.93 -5.11
CA GLU A 49 -0.91 -6.21 -5.73
C GLU A 49 -2.27 -6.85 -5.38
N ALA A 50 -2.36 -8.18 -5.45
CA ALA A 50 -3.56 -8.90 -5.06
C ALA A 50 -3.90 -8.71 -3.56
N ALA A 51 -2.90 -8.69 -2.69
CA ALA A 51 -3.10 -8.43 -1.26
C ALA A 51 -3.57 -7.00 -0.98
N SER A 52 -3.02 -6.00 -1.71
CA SER A 52 -3.48 -4.61 -1.61
C SER A 52 -4.93 -4.48 -2.06
N ALA A 53 -5.29 -5.03 -3.22
CA ALA A 53 -6.67 -5.01 -3.72
C ALA A 53 -7.64 -5.69 -2.75
N ALA A 54 -7.29 -6.87 -2.23
CA ALA A 54 -8.11 -7.56 -1.23
C ALA A 54 -8.28 -6.73 0.06
N GLY A 55 -7.28 -5.95 0.45
CA GLY A 55 -7.37 -5.03 1.58
C GLY A 55 -8.37 -3.89 1.34
N ASP A 56 -8.35 -3.31 0.13
CA ASP A 56 -9.29 -2.27 -0.27
C ASP A 56 -10.73 -2.81 -0.36
N ASP A 57 -10.92 -3.98 -1.00
CA ASP A 57 -12.21 -4.66 -1.10
C ASP A 57 -12.79 -4.98 0.29
N LEU A 58 -11.95 -5.46 1.20
CA LEU A 58 -12.35 -5.75 2.58
C LEU A 58 -12.77 -4.49 3.33
N ALA A 59 -12.03 -3.38 3.14
CA ALA A 59 -12.39 -2.11 3.76
C ALA A 59 -13.74 -1.61 3.27
N GLU A 60 -14.00 -1.67 1.97
CA GLU A 60 -15.29 -1.29 1.37
C GLU A 60 -16.43 -2.17 1.91
N ALA A 61 -16.25 -3.50 1.89
CA ALA A 61 -17.25 -4.42 2.40
C ALA A 61 -17.54 -4.22 3.90
N ALA A 62 -16.51 -3.97 4.70
CA ALA A 62 -16.65 -3.70 6.13
C ALA A 62 -17.43 -2.40 6.40
N ILE A 63 -17.16 -1.34 5.64
CA ILE A 63 -17.91 -0.07 5.72
C ILE A 63 -19.37 -0.30 5.34
N ALA A 64 -19.63 -0.92 4.19
CA ALA A 64 -20.98 -1.17 3.71
C ALA A 64 -21.81 -2.04 4.67
N HIS A 65 -21.16 -3.00 5.36
CA HIS A 65 -21.84 -3.81 6.36
C HIS A 65 -22.06 -3.05 7.67
N PHE A 66 -21.09 -2.22 8.09
CA PHE A 66 -21.24 -1.39 9.28
C PHE A 66 -22.38 -0.38 9.14
N GLU A 67 -22.58 0.21 7.96
CA GLU A 67 -23.68 1.13 7.68
C GLU A 67 -25.09 0.51 7.82
N GLN A 68 -25.19 -0.82 7.73
CA GLN A 68 -26.45 -1.55 7.96
C GLN A 68 -26.77 -1.72 9.45
N HIS A 69 -25.82 -1.42 10.34
CA HIS A 69 -26.03 -1.56 11.77
C HIS A 69 -27.03 -0.51 12.29
N PRO A 70 -28.01 -0.88 13.14
CA PRO A 70 -29.05 0.05 13.61
C PRO A 70 -28.47 1.29 14.31
N ASP A 71 -27.35 1.13 15.01
CA ASP A 71 -26.68 2.22 15.71
C ASP A 71 -25.58 2.91 14.90
N ALA A 72 -25.39 2.58 13.61
CA ALA A 72 -24.30 3.14 12.78
C ALA A 72 -24.30 4.67 12.79
N ALA A 73 -25.49 5.28 12.68
CA ALA A 73 -25.66 6.73 12.74
C ALA A 73 -25.31 7.33 14.11
N ILE A 74 -25.53 6.58 15.20
CA ILE A 74 -25.16 7.02 16.55
C ILE A 74 -23.64 6.92 16.71
N ILE A 75 -23.03 5.82 16.28
CA ILE A 75 -21.58 5.58 16.45
C ILE A 75 -20.76 6.57 15.61
N THR A 76 -21.18 6.86 14.39
CA THR A 76 -20.49 7.83 13.51
C THR A 76 -20.75 9.28 13.89
N SER A 77 -21.71 9.56 14.79
CA SER A 77 -21.95 10.92 15.30
C SER A 77 -20.87 11.38 16.30
N PHE A 78 -20.09 10.46 16.87
CA PHE A 78 -19.00 10.80 17.78
C PHE A 78 -17.84 11.49 17.03
N PRO A 79 -17.24 12.55 17.60
CA PRO A 79 -16.16 13.27 16.95
C PRO A 79 -15.00 12.34 16.60
N GLY A 80 -14.62 12.30 15.31
CA GLY A 80 -13.52 11.47 14.81
C GLY A 80 -13.88 10.02 14.46
N LEU A 81 -15.14 9.60 14.63
CA LEU A 81 -15.65 8.29 14.20
C LEU A 81 -16.57 8.37 12.96
N GLY A 82 -16.88 9.58 12.50
CA GLY A 82 -17.53 9.87 11.21
C GLY A 82 -16.64 10.72 10.31
N ILE A 83 -17.17 11.08 9.13
CA ILE A 83 -16.51 11.90 8.09
C ILE A 83 -15.82 13.17 8.60
#